data_AF-A0A523GDW5-F1
#
_entry.id   AF-A0A523GDW5-F1
#
_cell.length_a   1.000
_cell.length_b   1.000
_cell.length_c   1.000
_cell.angle_alpha   90.00
_cell.angle_beta   90.00
_cell.angle_gamma   90.00
#
_symmetry.space_group_name_H-M   'P 1'
#
loop_
_entity.id
_entity.type
_entity.pdbx_description
1 polymer ?
#
loop_
_entity_poly.entity_id
_entity_poly.type
_entity_poly.pdbx_seq_one_letter_code
_entity_poly.pdbx_strand_id
1 'polypeptide(L)'
;MDIIENTNESSYQRAKERVDKLRDFYIHATIYSIFVIFFIWLNIRSSDFPWAIFPIAGWGLGLLGHASETFNHTIFFGKKWEARKIREMMEEEEEESMQF
;
A
#
# COMPACT_ATOMS: atom_id res chain seq x y z
N MET A 1 -1.07 -1.82 36.37
CA MET A 1 -0.08 -2.62 35.61
C MET A 1 -0.72 -3.11 34.31
N ASP A 2 -2.00 -3.47 34.33
CA ASP A 2 -2.78 -4.03 33.21
C ASP A 2 -2.96 -3.09 32.01
N ILE A 3 -2.98 -1.77 32.23
CA ILE A 3 -3.11 -0.78 31.13
C ILE A 3 -1.82 -0.71 30.28
N ILE A 4 -0.65 -0.97 30.87
CA ILE A 4 0.63 -0.97 30.15
C ILE A 4 0.83 -2.27 29.37
N GLU A 5 0.29 -3.39 29.86
CA GLU A 5 0.34 -4.68 29.17
C GLU A 5 -0.58 -4.69 27.94
N ASN A 6 -1.83 -4.22 28.08
CA ASN A 6 -2.80 -4.13 26.98
C ASN A 6 -2.33 -3.17 25.86
N THR A 7 -1.71 -2.04 26.23
CA THR A 7 -1.17 -1.09 25.25
C THR A 7 0.08 -1.62 24.53
N ASN A 8 0.94 -2.39 25.20
CA ASN A 8 2.09 -3.04 24.57
C ASN A 8 1.66 -4.16 23.63
N GLU A 9 0.67 -4.99 24.00
CA GLU A 9 0.13 -6.01 23.10
C GLU A 9 -0.52 -5.39 21.85
N SER A 10 -1.30 -4.31 22.01
CA SER A 10 -1.91 -3.57 20.91
C SER A 10 -0.87 -2.94 19.97
N SER A 11 0.18 -2.34 20.52
CA SER A 11 1.29 -1.78 19.75
C SER A 11 2.07 -2.85 18.98
N TYR A 12 2.36 -3.98 19.64
CA TYR A 12 3.05 -5.11 19.03
C TYR A 12 2.23 -5.76 17.90
N GLN A 13 0.92 -5.95 18.10
CA GLN A 13 0.04 -6.49 17.06
C GLN A 13 -0.02 -5.57 15.83
N ARG A 14 -0.16 -4.25 16.04
CA ARG A 14 -0.14 -3.27 14.94
C ARG A 14 1.20 -3.25 14.19
N ALA A 15 2.32 -3.39 14.91
CA ALA A 15 3.63 -3.48 14.29
C ALA A 15 3.76 -4.77 13.45
N LYS A 16 3.28 -5.90 13.99
CA LYS A 16 3.29 -7.19 13.30
C LYS A 16 2.44 -7.19 12.03
N GLU A 17 1.21 -6.68 12.09
CA GLU A 17 0.34 -6.56 10.92
C GLU A 17 0.97 -5.72 9.80
N ARG A 18 1.69 -4.64 10.15
CA ARG A 18 2.43 -3.84 9.18
C ARG A 18 3.56 -4.62 8.52
N VAL A 19 4.32 -5.40 9.30
CA VAL A 19 5.41 -6.23 8.77
C VAL A 19 4.87 -7.34 7.87
N ASP A 20 3.75 -7.97 8.24
CA ASP A 20 3.12 -9.02 7.43
C ASP A 20 2.62 -8.46 6.09
N LYS A 21 1.92 -7.32 6.08
CA LYS A 21 1.52 -6.63 4.84
C LYS A 21 2.70 -6.27 3.94
N LEU A 22 3.81 -5.85 4.55
CA LEU A 22 5.03 -5.49 3.84
C LEU A 22 5.68 -6.73 3.21
N ARG A 23 5.75 -7.82 3.96
CA ARG A 23 6.26 -9.11 3.48
C ARG A 23 5.43 -9.64 2.32
N ASP A 24 4.11 -9.62 2.43
CA ASP A 24 3.22 -10.08 1.37
C ASP A 24 3.40 -9.26 0.09
N PHE A 25 3.52 -7.94 0.19
CA PHE A 25 3.84 -7.09 -0.95
C PHE A 25 5.17 -7.46 -1.60
N TYR A 26 6.23 -7.65 -0.82
CA TYR A 26 7.55 -8.03 -1.36
C TYR A 26 7.52 -9.39 -2.06
N ILE A 27 6.76 -10.35 -1.54
CA ILE A 27 6.59 -11.66 -2.18
C ILE A 27 5.92 -11.48 -3.56
N HIS A 28 4.81 -10.75 -3.63
CA HIS A 28 4.10 -10.48 -4.88
C HIS A 28 4.97 -9.70 -5.87
N ALA A 29 5.71 -8.68 -5.41
CA ALA A 29 6.61 -7.89 -6.25
C ALA A 29 7.79 -8.71 -6.79
N THR A 30 8.33 -9.62 -5.98
CA THR A 30 9.41 -10.53 -6.40
C THR A 30 8.91 -11.50 -7.46
N ILE A 31 7.75 -12.14 -7.22
CA ILE A 31 7.12 -13.04 -8.20
C ILE A 31 6.84 -12.28 -9.50
N TYR A 32 6.24 -11.09 -9.42
CA TYR A 32 5.99 -10.24 -10.58
C TYR A 32 7.27 -9.95 -11.36
N SER A 33 8.36 -9.56 -10.69
CA SER A 33 9.65 -9.27 -11.34
C SER A 33 10.22 -10.48 -12.09
N ILE A 34 10.10 -11.69 -11.51
CA ILE A 34 10.52 -12.93 -12.17
C ILE A 34 9.69 -13.17 -13.44
N PHE A 35 8.37 -13.01 -13.36
CA PHE A 35 7.48 -13.16 -14.51
C PHE A 35 7.70 -12.10 -15.58
N VAL A 36 8.01 -10.86 -15.22
CA VAL A 36 8.36 -9.79 -16.17
C VAL A 36 9.58 -10.21 -17.00
N ILE A 37 10.65 -10.66 -16.34
CA ILE A 37 11.86 -11.13 -17.03
C ILE A 37 11.54 -12.32 -17.94
N PHE A 38 10.73 -13.28 -17.45
CA PHE A 38 10.29 -14.43 -18.22
C PHE A 38 9.45 -14.05 -19.45
N PHE A 39 8.52 -13.10 -19.32
CA PHE A 39 7.69 -12.63 -20.43
C PHE A 39 8.49 -11.86 -21.47
N ILE A 40 9.43 -11.02 -21.05
CA ILE A 40 10.34 -10.32 -21.98
C ILE A 40 11.18 -11.35 -22.74
N TRP A 41 11.73 -12.35 -22.06
CA TRP A 41 12.50 -13.41 -22.70
C TRP A 41 11.66 -14.21 -23.70
N LEU A 42 10.43 -14.59 -23.33
CA LEU A 42 9.50 -15.28 -24.24
C LEU A 42 9.12 -14.41 -25.44
N ASN A 43 8.94 -13.11 -25.24
CA ASN A 43 8.57 -12.19 -26.30
C ASN A 43 9.65 -12.16 -27.39
N ILE A 44 10.91 -11.94 -26.99
CA ILE A 44 12.08 -11.93 -27.88
C ILE A 44 12.19 -13.24 -28.68
N ARG A 45 11.78 -14.38 -28.11
CA ARG A 45 11.91 -15.70 -28.74
C ARG A 45 10.72 -16.12 -29.58
N SER A 46 9.55 -15.51 -29.38
CA SER A 46 8.28 -15.96 -29.96
C SER A 46 7.79 -15.06 -31.09
N SER A 47 8.01 -13.75 -31.02
CA SER A 47 7.42 -12.81 -31.99
C SER A 47 8.18 -11.48 -32.05
N ASP A 48 8.15 -10.83 -33.21
CA ASP A 48 8.61 -9.45 -33.38
C ASP A 48 7.65 -8.42 -32.75
N PHE A 49 6.44 -8.85 -32.36
CA PHE A 49 5.46 -7.98 -31.70
C PHE A 49 5.58 -8.04 -30.17
N PRO A 50 5.66 -6.90 -29.45
CA PRO A 50 5.89 -6.83 -28.01
C PRO A 50 4.64 -7.15 -27.17
N TRP A 51 3.98 -8.30 -27.41
CA TRP A 51 2.80 -8.75 -26.68
C TRP A 51 3.00 -8.85 -25.16
N ALA A 52 4.23 -9.02 -24.68
CA ALA A 52 4.52 -9.09 -23.24
C ALA A 52 4.18 -7.79 -22.49
N ILE A 53 4.04 -6.65 -23.18
CA ILE A 53 3.68 -5.37 -22.56
C ILE A 53 2.28 -5.41 -21.92
N PHE A 54 1.34 -6.16 -22.49
CA PHE A 54 -0.03 -6.24 -22.00
C PHE A 54 -0.13 -6.92 -20.62
N PRO A 55 0.40 -8.15 -20.39
CA PRO A 55 0.38 -8.76 -19.07
C PRO A 55 1.25 -7.99 -18.07
N ILE A 56 2.40 -7.44 -18.50
CA ILE A 56 3.27 -6.64 -17.64
C ILE A 56 2.53 -5.39 -17.13
N ALA A 57 1.89 -4.63 -18.03
CA ALA A 57 1.16 -3.42 -17.66
C ALA A 57 -0.09 -3.75 -16.82
N GLY A 58 -0.88 -4.75 -17.22
CA GLY A 58 -2.09 -5.15 -16.51
C GLY A 58 -1.82 -5.60 -15.08
N TRP A 59 -0.86 -6.51 -14.88
CA TRP A 59 -0.49 -6.97 -13.53
C TRP A 59 0.33 -5.93 -12.76
N GLY A 60 1.11 -5.11 -13.46
CA GLY A 60 1.86 -4.01 -12.85
C GLY A 60 0.96 -2.98 -12.18
N LEU A 61 -0.19 -2.65 -12.79
CA LEU A 61 -1.19 -1.76 -12.19
C LEU A 61 -1.79 -2.34 -10.91
N GLY A 62 -2.08 -3.65 -10.87
CA GLY A 62 -2.53 -4.33 -9.65
C GLY A 62 -1.49 -4.31 -8.54
N LEU A 63 -0.22 -4.52 -8.87
CA LEU A 63 0.89 -4.44 -7.92
C LEU A 63 1.06 -3.01 -7.36
N LEU A 64 0.90 -1.98 -8.19
CA LEU A 64 0.93 -0.58 -7.76
C LEU A 64 -0.22 -0.24 -6.80
N GLY A 65 -1.41 -0.81 -7.02
CA GLY A 65 -2.53 -0.71 -6.08
C GLY A 65 -2.19 -1.28 -4.70
N HIS A 66 -1.66 -2.50 -4.65
CA HIS A 66 -1.21 -3.11 -3.39
C HIS A 66 -0.06 -2.35 -2.74
N ALA A 67 0.86 -1.77 -3.52
CA ALA A 67 1.92 -0.92 -2.98
C ALA A 67 1.35 0.28 -2.22
N SER A 68 0.32 0.94 -2.78
CA SER A 68 -0.32 2.09 -2.14
C SER A 68 -0.92 1.73 -0.78
N GLU A 69 -1.61 0.59 -0.70
CA GLU A 69 -2.21 0.08 0.52
C GLU A 69 -1.14 -0.31 1.56
N THR A 70 -0.12 -1.07 1.15
CA THR A 70 0.93 -1.58 2.04
C THR A 70 1.81 -0.47 2.59
N PHE A 71 2.25 0.46 1.75
CA PHE A 71 3.05 1.61 2.21
C PHE A 71 2.20 2.69 2.89
N ASN A 72 0.88 2.49 2.93
CA ASN A 72 -0.08 3.40 3.54
C ASN A 72 0.11 4.83 2.99
N HIS A 73 0.55 4.86 1.73
CA HIS A 73 0.86 6.01 0.93
C HIS A 73 -0.22 5.98 -0.14
N THR A 74 -1.36 6.58 0.17
CA THR A 74 -2.34 6.93 -0.85
C THR A 74 -1.53 7.62 -1.95
N ILE A 75 -1.50 7.07 -3.16
CA ILE A 75 -0.58 7.47 -4.25
C ILE A 75 -0.57 9.00 -4.49
N PHE A 76 -1.63 9.70 -4.08
CA PHE A 76 -1.80 11.14 -4.21
C PHE A 76 -1.63 11.96 -2.91
N PHE A 77 -1.87 11.39 -1.72
CA PHE A 77 -1.92 12.13 -0.47
C PHE A 77 -1.31 11.32 0.69
N GLY A 78 -0.08 11.66 1.08
CA GLY A 78 0.61 10.96 2.18
C GLY A 78 -0.02 11.20 3.56
N LYS A 79 0.37 10.40 4.57
CA LYS A 79 -0.17 10.44 5.95
C LYS A 79 -0.21 11.83 6.60
N LYS A 80 0.70 12.74 6.23
CA LYS A 80 0.69 14.13 6.70
C LYS A 80 -0.54 14.91 6.25
N TRP A 81 -1.01 14.68 5.02
CA TRP A 81 -2.22 15.31 4.50
C TRP A 81 -3.46 14.75 5.19
N GLU A 82 -3.51 13.43 5.36
CA GLU A 82 -4.62 12.75 6.05
C GLU A 82 -4.75 13.23 7.50
N ALA A 83 -3.65 13.27 8.25
CA ALA A 83 -3.62 13.80 9.61
C ALA A 83 -4.00 15.29 9.68
N ARG A 84 -3.66 16.08 8.64
CA ARG A 84 -4.07 17.48 8.55
C ARG A 84 -5.58 17.60 8.34
N LYS A 85 -6.16 16.85 7.41
CA LYS A 85 -7.61 16.92 7.15
C LYS A 85 -8.44 16.39 8.31
N ILE A 86 -8.01 15.33 8.99
CA ILE A 86 -8.69 14.86 10.20
C ILE A 86 -8.71 15.97 11.25
N ARG A 87 -7.58 16.66 11.46
CA ARG A 87 -7.53 17.79 12.40
C ARG A 87 -8.44 18.93 11.97
N GLU A 88 -8.41 19.33 10.69
CA GLU A 88 -9.29 20.39 10.18
C GLU A 88 -10.78 20.03 10.37
N MET A 89 -11.19 18.78 10.14
CA MET A 89 -12.58 18.36 10.36
C MET A 89 -12.98 18.37 11.84
N MET A 90 -12.08 17.96 12.75
CA MET A 90 -12.35 18.04 14.19
C MET A 90 -12.45 19.50 14.67
N GLU A 91 -11.61 20.39 14.15
CA GLU A 91 -11.68 21.83 14.45
C GLU A 91 -12.99 22.44 13.91
N GLU A 92 -13.42 22.06 12.70
CA GLU A 92 -14.72 22.45 12.12
C GLU A 92 -15.92 21.96 12.97
N GLU A 93 -15.91 20.70 13.43
CA GLU A 93 -16.95 20.15 14.32
C GLU A 93 -16.97 20.84 15.70
N GLU A 94 -15.80 21.14 16.27
CA GLU A 94 -15.69 21.81 17.56
C GLU A 94 -16.20 23.26 17.47
N GLU A 95 -15.86 23.99 16.39
CA GLU A 95 -16.41 25.32 16.10
C GLU A 95 -17.92 25.31 15.87
N GLU A 96 -18.46 24.36 15.10
CA GLU A 96 -19.91 24.21 14.93
C GLU A 96 -20.61 23.93 16.27
N SER A 97 -20.04 23.08 17.12
CA SER A 97 -20.62 22.74 18.43
C SER A 97 -20.65 23.91 19.42
N MET A 98 -19.73 24.88 19.29
CA MET A 98 -19.65 26.07 20.13
C MET A 98 -20.57 27.21 19.67
N GLN A 99 -21.16 27.11 18.48
CA GLN A 99 -22.12 28.09 17.96
C GLN A 99 -23.59 27.81 18.34
N PHE A 100 -23.86 26.75 19.11
CA PHE A 100 -25.19 26.41 19.63
C PHE A 100 -25.34 26.67 21.13
#